data_AF-A0AAV0SXH6-F1
#
_entry.id   AF-A0AAV0SXH6-F1
#
_cell.length_a   1.000
_cell.length_b   1.000
_cell.length_c   1.000
_cell.angle_alpha   90.00
_cell.angle_beta   90.00
_cell.angle_gamma   90.00
#
_symmetry.space_group_name_H-M   'P 1'
#
loop_
_entity.id
_entity.type
_entity.pdbx_description
1 polymer ?
#
loop_
_entity_poly.entity_id
_entity_poly.type
_entity_poly.pdbx_seq_one_letter_code
_entity_poly.pdbx_strand_id
1 'polypeptide(L)'
;MCKTIKRSVKVAAAATAATRRSPRLHAKELTPVASKSIDIVSSISSRVFRVPSVKKTSTNAKKLSLSRAFETRYEAKGYTTVIGVDEAGRGPLAGPVVAVACHVPTNVTIEGIDDSKKILEPQREKLFDLLTNHPSVTYAVHVNSAQRIDEINILQATLESMTKSVNEVAERLQQMDKTFVLVDGNKLPTTLELPAEAVVKGDSKVFSIAAASIIAKVTRDRLMREYDKQYPQYGLAQHKGYPTKAHVASIAKHGACAIHRMTFAPLKPKEVPKAKN
;
A
#
# COMPACT_ATOMS: atom_id res chain seq x y z
N MET A 1 20.09 37.36 -56.12
CA MET A 1 21.18 37.44 -57.12
C MET A 1 22.51 37.66 -56.40
N CYS A 2 23.50 36.79 -56.64
CA CYS A 2 24.97 36.93 -56.43
C CYS A 2 25.48 37.45 -55.06
N LYS A 3 26.50 36.88 -54.39
CA LYS A 3 27.54 35.92 -54.77
C LYS A 3 28.24 35.40 -53.51
N THR A 4 28.46 34.09 -53.49
CA THR A 4 29.45 33.31 -52.73
C THR A 4 30.86 33.88 -52.87
N ILE A 5 31.71 33.88 -51.82
CA ILE A 5 33.14 33.48 -51.89
C ILE A 5 33.59 32.85 -50.56
N LYS A 6 33.90 31.54 -50.60
CA LYS A 6 34.75 30.82 -49.64
C LYS A 6 36.21 31.20 -49.88
N ARG A 7 37.03 31.31 -48.84
CA ARG A 7 38.46 30.95 -48.91
C ARG A 7 38.95 30.38 -47.57
N SER A 8 39.48 29.17 -47.66
CA SER A 8 40.21 28.43 -46.65
C SER A 8 41.70 28.47 -47.02
N VAL A 9 42.61 28.32 -46.03
CA VAL A 9 43.95 27.66 -46.02
C VAL A 9 44.67 28.13 -44.72
N LYS A 10 44.91 27.30 -43.68
CA LYS A 10 46.06 26.37 -43.41
C LYS A 10 47.40 27.15 -43.18
N VAL A 11 48.32 26.94 -42.22
CA VAL A 11 48.78 25.83 -41.32
C VAL A 11 49.70 26.40 -40.19
N ALA A 12 49.92 25.62 -39.11
CA ALA A 12 51.09 25.54 -38.18
C ALA A 12 51.23 26.62 -37.07
N ALA A 13 51.75 26.38 -35.85
CA ALA A 13 52.70 25.38 -35.35
C ALA A 13 52.53 25.08 -33.83
N ALA A 14 53.29 24.10 -33.36
CA ALA A 14 53.27 23.44 -32.05
C ALA A 14 53.83 24.24 -30.85
N ALA A 15 53.42 23.85 -29.64
CA ALA A 15 54.24 23.95 -28.43
C ALA A 15 53.89 22.82 -27.45
N THR A 16 54.92 22.09 -27.03
CA THR A 16 54.94 20.96 -26.10
C THR A 16 55.32 21.46 -24.70
N ALA A 17 54.68 21.01 -23.63
CA ALA A 17 55.35 20.61 -22.37
C ALA A 17 54.37 20.24 -21.23
N ALA A 18 54.60 19.03 -20.70
CA ALA A 18 54.65 18.67 -19.28
C ALA A 18 53.37 18.62 -18.42
N THR A 19 52.85 17.38 -18.31
CA THR A 19 52.74 16.61 -17.06
C THR A 19 52.06 17.25 -15.84
N ARG A 20 50.82 16.81 -15.57
CA ARG A 20 50.37 16.35 -14.23
C ARG A 20 49.20 15.37 -14.40
N ARG A 21 49.47 14.09 -14.20
CA ARG A 21 48.47 13.02 -14.12
C ARG A 21 47.72 13.16 -12.79
N SER A 22 46.46 13.57 -12.84
CA SER A 22 45.48 13.31 -11.79
C SER A 22 44.89 11.90 -11.99
N PRO A 23 44.63 11.12 -10.93
CA PRO A 23 44.12 9.78 -11.06
C PRO A 23 42.68 9.83 -11.59
N ARG A 24 42.51 9.35 -12.82
CA ARG A 24 41.23 9.11 -13.48
C ARG A 24 40.55 7.96 -12.74
N LEU A 25 39.69 8.27 -11.75
CA LEU A 25 38.77 7.29 -11.18
C LEU A 25 37.98 6.70 -12.35
N HIS A 26 38.16 5.40 -12.58
CA HIS A 26 37.37 4.66 -13.55
C HIS A 26 35.91 4.72 -13.09
N ALA A 27 35.09 5.48 -13.80
CA ALA A 27 33.66 5.24 -13.84
C ALA A 27 33.47 3.85 -14.45
N LYS A 28 33.25 2.84 -13.59
CA LYS A 28 32.68 1.58 -14.05
C LYS A 28 31.28 1.92 -14.56
N GLU A 29 31.07 1.77 -15.85
CA GLU A 29 29.74 1.70 -16.46
C GLU A 29 28.91 0.69 -15.65
N LEU A 30 27.88 1.20 -14.98
CA LEU A 30 26.83 0.39 -14.41
C LEU A 30 25.97 -0.09 -15.58
N THR A 31 26.23 -1.32 -16.02
CA THR A 31 25.32 -2.05 -16.91
C THR A 31 23.95 -2.19 -16.24
N PRO A 32 22.83 -2.01 -16.95
CA PRO A 32 21.50 -2.13 -16.37
C PRO A 32 21.25 -3.59 -15.98
N VAL A 33 21.09 -3.85 -14.68
CA VAL A 33 20.60 -5.14 -14.21
C VAL A 33 19.10 -5.18 -14.49
N ALA A 34 18.71 -6.02 -15.44
CA ALA A 34 17.33 -6.28 -15.80
C ALA A 34 16.50 -6.63 -14.56
N SER A 35 15.45 -5.85 -14.30
CA SER A 35 14.43 -6.14 -13.30
C SER A 35 13.67 -7.40 -13.71
N LYS A 36 13.95 -8.53 -13.05
CA LYS A 36 13.10 -9.70 -13.14
C LYS A 36 11.82 -9.42 -12.35
N SER A 37 10.75 -9.10 -13.06
CA SER A 37 9.38 -9.23 -12.57
C SER A 37 9.18 -10.69 -12.15
N ILE A 38 8.83 -10.91 -10.88
CA ILE A 38 8.45 -12.22 -10.36
C ILE A 38 6.93 -12.17 -10.20
N ASP A 39 6.23 -12.69 -11.21
CA ASP A 39 4.82 -13.04 -11.14
C ASP A 39 4.67 -14.29 -10.27
N ILE A 40 4.23 -14.13 -9.03
CA ILE A 40 3.78 -15.25 -8.19
C ILE A 40 2.31 -15.02 -7.87
N VAL A 41 1.43 -15.40 -8.80
CA VAL A 41 0.05 -15.80 -8.51
C VAL A 41 -0.42 -16.71 -9.63
N SER A 42 -0.23 -18.01 -9.46
CA SER A 42 -0.84 -19.06 -10.27
C SER A 42 -0.68 -20.38 -9.52
N SER A 43 -1.73 -21.21 -9.54
CA SER A 43 -1.85 -22.55 -8.97
C SER A 43 -2.23 -22.65 -7.49
N ILE A 44 -3.55 -22.65 -7.20
CA ILE A 44 -4.17 -23.73 -6.40
C ILE A 44 -5.52 -24.11 -7.03
N SER A 45 -5.56 -25.34 -7.55
CA SER A 45 -6.70 -25.98 -8.19
C SER A 45 -7.73 -26.48 -7.17
N SER A 46 -9.00 -26.19 -7.50
CA SER A 46 -10.22 -26.97 -7.25
C SER A 46 -10.07 -28.29 -6.48
N ARG A 47 -10.46 -28.28 -5.20
CA ARG A 47 -10.99 -29.48 -4.53
C ARG A 47 -12.26 -29.13 -3.77
N VAL A 48 -13.38 -29.66 -4.27
CA VAL A 48 -14.67 -29.67 -3.59
C VAL A 48 -14.53 -30.60 -2.39
N PHE A 49 -14.56 -30.06 -1.18
CA PHE A 49 -14.68 -30.84 0.04
C PHE A 49 -16.06 -30.64 0.68
N ARG A 50 -16.73 -31.76 0.93
CA ARG A 50 -18.03 -31.88 1.57
C ARG A 50 -17.92 -31.53 3.06
N VAL A 51 -18.75 -30.60 3.53
CA VAL A 51 -18.76 -30.08 4.90
C VAL A 51 -19.42 -31.09 5.86
N PRO A 52 -18.80 -31.48 6.99
CA PRO A 52 -19.49 -32.17 8.07
C PRO A 52 -20.22 -31.17 8.96
N SER A 53 -21.46 -31.50 9.32
CA SER A 53 -22.29 -30.80 10.31
C SER A 53 -21.69 -30.91 11.71
N VAL A 54 -21.48 -29.78 12.41
CA VAL A 54 -21.03 -29.76 13.81
C VAL A 54 -21.99 -28.95 14.68
N LYS A 55 -22.31 -29.58 15.82
CA LYS A 55 -23.34 -29.24 16.80
C LYS A 55 -22.96 -28.04 17.68
N LYS A 56 -24.01 -27.37 18.18
CA LYS A 56 -23.99 -26.27 19.15
C LYS A 56 -23.49 -26.73 20.53
N THR A 57 -22.58 -25.97 21.13
CA THR A 57 -22.40 -25.91 22.59
C THR A 57 -22.20 -24.46 23.05
N SER A 58 -23.04 -24.07 24.02
CA SER A 58 -23.07 -22.87 24.87
C SER A 58 -21.78 -22.74 25.72
N THR A 59 -21.35 -21.62 26.34
CA THR A 59 -21.79 -20.22 26.52
C THR A 59 -20.58 -19.51 27.16
N ASN A 60 -20.19 -18.34 26.66
CA ASN A 60 -19.51 -17.31 27.47
C ASN A 60 -19.66 -15.99 26.71
N ALA A 61 -20.13 -14.94 27.40
CA ALA A 61 -20.62 -13.69 26.81
C ALA A 61 -19.58 -13.04 25.86
N LYS A 62 -19.81 -13.18 24.55
CA LYS A 62 -18.94 -12.63 23.50
C LYS A 62 -19.17 -11.13 23.37
N LYS A 63 -18.11 -10.35 23.58
CA LYS A 63 -18.09 -8.91 23.42
C LYS A 63 -18.24 -8.56 21.93
N LEU A 64 -19.22 -7.69 21.67
CA LEU A 64 -19.80 -7.22 20.40
C LEU A 64 -18.93 -7.40 19.15
N SER A 65 -19.43 -8.21 18.21
CA SER A 65 -19.20 -7.95 16.78
C SER A 65 -19.65 -6.53 16.46
N LEU A 66 -18.91 -5.82 15.61
CA LEU A 66 -19.38 -4.55 15.06
C LEU A 66 -20.79 -4.68 14.46
N SER A 67 -21.60 -3.64 14.65
CA SER A 67 -22.93 -3.56 14.04
C SER A 67 -22.83 -3.57 12.51
N ARG A 68 -23.79 -4.22 11.85
CA ARG A 68 -23.98 -4.20 10.39
C ARG A 68 -24.93 -3.09 9.92
N ALA A 69 -25.21 -2.11 10.77
CA ALA A 69 -26.23 -1.09 10.51
C ALA A 69 -25.97 -0.28 9.23
N PHE A 70 -24.71 -0.02 8.89
CA PHE A 70 -24.37 0.67 7.65
C PHE A 70 -24.64 -0.19 6.42
N GLU A 71 -24.18 -1.43 6.44
CA GLU A 71 -24.39 -2.39 5.35
C GLU A 71 -25.89 -2.62 5.11
N THR A 72 -26.64 -2.93 6.16
CA THR A 72 -28.10 -3.14 6.07
C THR A 72 -28.84 -1.89 5.61
N ARG A 73 -28.39 -0.68 6.01
CA ARG A 73 -28.98 0.58 5.53
C ARG A 73 -28.86 0.73 4.01
N TYR A 74 -27.75 0.30 3.42
CA TYR A 74 -27.52 0.41 1.98
C TYR A 74 -28.16 -0.75 1.21
N GLU A 75 -28.20 -1.96 1.78
CA GLU A 75 -29.02 -3.06 1.24
C GLU A 75 -30.49 -2.69 1.14
N ALA A 76 -31.05 -2.03 2.16
CA ALA A 76 -32.44 -1.54 2.14
C ALA A 76 -32.71 -0.47 1.06
N LYS A 77 -31.66 0.17 0.53
CA LYS A 77 -31.76 1.12 -0.59
C LYS A 77 -31.58 0.45 -1.96
N GLY A 78 -31.43 -0.88 -2.00
CA GLY A 78 -31.29 -1.66 -3.23
C GLY A 78 -29.86 -2.02 -3.62
N TYR A 79 -28.85 -1.63 -2.81
CA TYR A 79 -27.46 -2.02 -3.06
C TYR A 79 -27.19 -3.42 -2.53
N THR A 80 -27.06 -4.41 -3.42
CA THR A 80 -26.80 -5.80 -3.02
C THR A 80 -25.34 -6.05 -2.65
N THR A 81 -24.44 -5.16 -3.05
CA THR A 81 -23.01 -5.24 -2.73
C THR A 81 -22.60 -3.99 -1.96
N VAL A 82 -22.21 -4.16 -0.69
CA VAL A 82 -21.61 -3.09 0.11
C VAL A 82 -20.13 -3.40 0.36
N ILE A 83 -19.25 -2.53 -0.11
CA ILE A 83 -17.80 -2.67 -0.01
C ILE A 83 -17.29 -1.73 1.08
N GLY A 84 -16.56 -2.26 2.05
CA GLY A 84 -15.79 -1.45 3.00
C GLY A 84 -14.36 -1.28 2.54
N VAL A 85 -13.78 -0.10 2.77
CA VAL A 85 -12.43 0.26 2.32
C VAL A 85 -11.65 0.89 3.45
N ASP A 86 -10.41 0.43 3.65
CA ASP A 86 -9.47 1.01 4.60
C ASP A 86 -8.02 0.84 4.12
N GLU A 87 -7.09 1.57 4.75
CA GLU A 87 -5.66 1.52 4.46
C GLU A 87 -4.78 1.23 5.68
N ALA A 88 -3.59 0.70 5.40
CA ALA A 88 -2.49 0.62 6.36
C ALA A 88 -1.24 1.29 5.78
N GLY A 89 -0.51 2.01 6.64
CA GLY A 89 0.84 2.47 6.30
C GLY A 89 0.97 3.90 5.82
N ARG A 90 0.09 4.82 6.20
CA ARG A 90 0.27 6.23 5.83
C ARG A 90 1.37 6.96 6.58
N GLY A 91 1.54 6.70 7.87
CA GLY A 91 2.53 7.39 8.73
C GLY A 91 3.99 6.92 8.68
N PRO A 92 4.33 5.66 8.33
CA PRO A 92 5.71 5.17 8.30
C PRO A 92 6.66 5.94 7.38
N LEU A 93 7.95 5.95 7.75
CA LEU A 93 9.05 6.48 6.92
C LEU A 93 9.48 5.51 5.83
N ALA A 94 9.16 4.22 5.97
CA ALA A 94 9.56 3.18 5.04
C ALA A 94 8.42 2.21 4.72
N GLY A 95 8.49 1.62 3.54
CA GLY A 95 7.56 0.65 3.01
C GLY A 95 6.34 1.28 2.33
N PRO A 96 5.44 0.44 1.80
CA PRO A 96 4.31 0.88 1.00
C PRO A 96 3.14 1.38 1.87
N VAL A 97 2.18 2.00 1.18
CA VAL A 97 0.80 2.10 1.65
C VAL A 97 0.01 0.96 1.01
N VAL A 98 -0.82 0.29 1.81
CA VAL A 98 -1.67 -0.83 1.39
C VAL A 98 -3.11 -0.40 1.60
N ALA A 99 -3.93 -0.42 0.56
CA ALA A 99 -5.38 -0.24 0.68
C ALA A 99 -6.08 -1.55 0.34
N VAL A 100 -7.22 -1.77 1.00
CA VAL A 100 -8.04 -2.96 0.80
C VAL A 100 -9.48 -2.55 0.61
N ALA A 101 -10.14 -3.17 -0.35
CA ALA A 101 -11.59 -3.20 -0.47
C ALA A 101 -12.09 -4.58 -0.06
N CYS A 102 -13.16 -4.65 0.73
CA CYS A 102 -13.70 -5.90 1.24
C CYS A 102 -15.23 -5.87 1.25
N HIS A 103 -15.83 -6.84 0.58
CA HIS A 103 -17.25 -7.16 0.67
C HIS A 103 -17.42 -8.42 1.53
N VAL A 104 -18.20 -8.28 2.62
CA VAL A 104 -18.63 -9.40 3.46
C VAL A 104 -20.16 -9.40 3.49
N PRO A 105 -20.82 -10.38 2.84
CA PRO A 105 -22.27 -10.51 2.86
C PRO A 105 -22.85 -10.45 4.27
N THR A 106 -24.00 -9.83 4.45
CA THR A 106 -24.62 -9.62 5.77
C THR A 106 -25.08 -10.91 6.44
N ASN A 107 -25.32 -11.97 5.67
CA ASN A 107 -25.58 -13.32 6.18
C ASN A 107 -24.30 -14.07 6.66
N VAL A 108 -23.11 -13.53 6.40
CA VAL A 108 -21.83 -14.08 6.88
C VAL A 108 -21.47 -13.47 8.22
N THR A 109 -21.30 -14.33 9.22
CA THR A 109 -20.87 -13.94 10.56
C THR A 109 -19.43 -14.38 10.80
N ILE A 110 -18.54 -13.41 10.99
CA ILE A 110 -17.16 -13.62 11.46
C ILE A 110 -17.03 -12.85 12.77
N GLU A 111 -16.93 -13.59 13.87
CA GLU A 111 -16.87 -13.00 15.21
C GLU A 111 -15.48 -12.40 15.51
N GLY A 112 -15.46 -11.38 16.36
CA GLY A 112 -14.22 -10.74 16.80
C GLY A 112 -13.65 -9.69 15.85
N ILE A 113 -14.37 -9.36 14.76
CA ILE A 113 -14.07 -8.18 13.93
C ILE A 113 -14.41 -6.90 14.71
N ASP A 114 -13.40 -6.06 14.86
CA ASP A 114 -13.38 -4.74 15.47
C ASP A 114 -12.19 -3.96 14.87
N ASP A 115 -11.98 -2.72 15.30
CA ASP A 115 -10.82 -1.89 14.96
C ASP A 115 -9.52 -2.70 15.10
N SER A 116 -8.81 -2.86 13.98
CA SER A 116 -7.60 -3.69 13.92
C SER A 116 -6.54 -3.27 14.93
N LYS A 117 -6.49 -2.01 15.38
CA LYS A 117 -5.53 -1.52 16.36
C LYS A 117 -5.84 -2.02 17.78
N LYS A 118 -7.10 -2.36 18.06
CA LYS A 118 -7.55 -2.94 19.35
C LYS A 118 -7.37 -4.45 19.41
N ILE A 119 -7.19 -5.10 18.27
CA ILE A 119 -7.02 -6.56 18.17
C ILE A 119 -5.55 -6.92 18.28
N LEU A 120 -5.20 -7.85 19.17
CA LEU A 120 -3.82 -8.35 19.30
C LEU A 120 -3.36 -9.06 18.02
N GLU A 121 -2.06 -8.98 17.71
CA GLU A 121 -1.48 -9.54 16.47
C GLU A 121 -1.86 -11.02 16.22
N PRO A 122 -1.77 -11.95 17.19
CA PRO A 122 -2.18 -13.34 16.96
C PRO A 122 -3.66 -13.51 16.60
N GLN A 123 -4.55 -12.70 17.20
CA GLN A 123 -5.97 -12.74 16.90
C GLN A 123 -6.26 -12.11 15.53
N ARG A 124 -5.51 -11.06 15.17
CA ARG A 124 -5.62 -10.39 13.88
C ARG A 124 -5.18 -11.28 12.72
N GLU A 125 -4.10 -12.04 12.90
CA GLU A 125 -3.65 -13.05 11.92
C GLU A 125 -4.71 -14.14 11.74
N LYS A 126 -5.34 -14.63 12.82
CA LYS A 126 -6.47 -15.57 12.72
C LYS A 126 -7.66 -14.99 11.96
N LEU A 127 -8.02 -13.73 12.24
CA LEU A 127 -9.12 -13.05 11.53
C LEU A 127 -8.78 -12.80 10.05
N PHE A 128 -7.53 -12.49 9.73
CA PHE A 128 -7.05 -12.42 8.36
C PHE A 128 -7.27 -13.75 7.65
N ASP A 129 -6.86 -14.86 8.24
CA ASP A 129 -7.04 -16.18 7.62
C ASP A 129 -8.53 -16.53 7.48
N LEU A 130 -9.37 -16.19 8.46
CA LEU A 130 -10.82 -16.37 8.36
C LEU A 130 -11.43 -15.54 7.23
N LEU A 131 -11.08 -14.25 7.13
CA LEU A 131 -11.59 -13.36 6.09
C LEU A 131 -11.16 -13.79 4.69
N THR A 132 -9.87 -14.08 4.52
CA THR A 132 -9.27 -14.33 3.20
C THR A 132 -9.57 -15.71 2.64
N ASN A 133 -9.86 -16.70 3.51
CA ASN A 133 -10.23 -18.05 3.07
C ASN A 133 -11.74 -18.29 3.06
N HIS A 134 -12.56 -17.33 3.51
CA HIS A 134 -14.02 -17.51 3.51
C HIS A 134 -14.58 -17.44 2.08
N PRO A 135 -15.32 -18.46 1.60
CA PRO A 135 -15.72 -18.56 0.20
C PRO A 135 -16.67 -17.46 -0.27
N SER A 136 -17.40 -16.84 0.66
CA SER A 136 -18.34 -15.74 0.36
C SER A 136 -17.76 -14.34 0.59
N VAL A 137 -16.50 -14.23 1.03
CA VAL A 137 -15.86 -12.91 1.21
C VAL A 137 -15.09 -12.59 -0.06
N THR A 138 -15.35 -11.41 -0.62
CA THR A 138 -14.59 -10.90 -1.77
C THR A 138 -13.80 -9.70 -1.33
N TYR A 139 -12.50 -9.72 -1.57
CA TYR A 139 -11.60 -8.62 -1.24
C TYR A 139 -10.53 -8.45 -2.32
N ALA A 140 -9.98 -7.26 -2.40
CA ALA A 140 -8.83 -6.93 -3.23
C ALA A 140 -7.84 -6.07 -2.45
N VAL A 141 -6.56 -6.21 -2.78
CA VAL A 141 -5.48 -5.49 -2.12
C VAL A 141 -4.68 -4.75 -3.18
N HIS A 142 -4.57 -3.43 -3.03
CA HIS A 142 -3.65 -2.64 -3.82
C HIS A 142 -2.52 -2.07 -2.95
N VAL A 143 -1.31 -2.09 -3.49
CA VAL A 143 -0.09 -1.67 -2.80
C VAL A 143 0.60 -0.57 -3.61
N ASN A 144 0.79 0.59 -3.00
CA ASN A 144 1.58 1.67 -3.60
C ASN A 144 2.95 1.78 -2.90
N SER A 145 4.01 1.75 -3.71
CA SER A 145 5.41 1.76 -3.25
C SER A 145 5.80 3.09 -2.60
N ALA A 146 6.92 3.08 -1.86
CA ALA A 146 7.50 4.32 -1.32
C ALA A 146 7.84 5.32 -2.43
N GLN A 147 8.36 4.84 -3.56
CA GLN A 147 8.61 5.66 -4.75
C GLN A 147 7.33 6.32 -5.27
N ARG A 148 6.24 5.54 -5.44
CA ARG A 148 4.96 6.10 -5.90
C ARG A 148 4.41 7.12 -4.90
N ILE A 149 4.57 6.87 -3.60
CA ILE A 149 4.21 7.84 -2.56
C ILE A 149 4.99 9.15 -2.69
N ASP A 150 6.29 9.07 -2.98
CA ASP A 150 7.11 10.26 -3.19
C ASP A 150 6.73 11.02 -4.48
N GLU A 151 6.34 10.31 -5.55
CA GLU A 151 5.91 10.90 -6.82
C GLU A 151 4.60 11.68 -6.72
N ILE A 152 3.58 11.09 -6.07
CA ILE A 152 2.21 11.62 -6.09
C ILE A 152 1.69 12.07 -4.73
N ASN A 153 2.52 12.06 -3.69
CA ASN A 153 2.17 12.26 -2.27
C ASN A 153 1.31 11.15 -1.63
N ILE A 154 1.37 11.05 -0.31
CA ILE A 154 0.73 9.98 0.46
C ILE A 154 -0.80 9.97 0.37
N LEU A 155 -1.43 11.15 0.28
CA LEU A 155 -2.89 11.21 0.18
C LEU A 155 -3.33 10.61 -1.17
N GLN A 156 -2.74 11.06 -2.28
CA GLN A 156 -3.12 10.55 -3.60
C GLN A 156 -2.73 9.08 -3.76
N ALA A 157 -1.57 8.65 -3.26
CA ALA A 157 -1.18 7.23 -3.31
C ALA A 157 -2.15 6.32 -2.54
N THR A 158 -2.73 6.82 -1.44
CA THR A 158 -3.78 6.13 -0.70
C THR A 158 -5.07 6.06 -1.51
N LEU A 159 -5.56 7.21 -2.00
CA LEU A 159 -6.80 7.29 -2.78
C LEU A 159 -6.72 6.46 -4.08
N GLU A 160 -5.58 6.47 -4.77
CA GLU A 160 -5.34 5.64 -5.95
C GLU A 160 -5.45 4.14 -5.62
N SER A 161 -4.88 3.72 -4.49
CA SER A 161 -4.95 2.30 -4.05
C SER A 161 -6.38 1.91 -3.65
N MET A 162 -7.12 2.82 -3.01
CA MET A 162 -8.52 2.60 -2.66
C MET A 162 -9.37 2.39 -3.92
N THR A 163 -9.28 3.29 -4.91
CA THR A 163 -10.03 3.16 -6.18
C THR A 163 -9.72 1.84 -6.87
N LYS A 164 -8.44 1.48 -7.00
CA LYS A 164 -8.04 0.22 -7.66
C LYS A 164 -8.57 -1.01 -6.93
N SER A 165 -8.49 -1.03 -5.60
CA SER A 165 -9.02 -2.15 -4.81
C SER A 165 -10.54 -2.28 -4.96
N VAL A 166 -11.26 -1.16 -4.95
CA VAL A 166 -12.73 -1.16 -5.11
C VAL A 166 -13.12 -1.69 -6.49
N ASN A 167 -12.48 -1.19 -7.55
CA ASN A 167 -12.79 -1.60 -8.91
C ASN A 167 -12.57 -3.12 -9.11
N GLU A 168 -11.49 -3.67 -8.55
CA GLU A 168 -11.23 -5.11 -8.62
C GLU A 168 -12.31 -5.93 -7.89
N VAL A 169 -12.73 -5.53 -6.69
CA VAL A 169 -13.81 -6.22 -5.96
C VAL A 169 -15.13 -6.16 -6.75
N ALA A 170 -15.48 -4.99 -7.25
CA ALA A 170 -16.74 -4.78 -7.96
C ALA A 170 -16.78 -5.51 -9.31
N GLU A 171 -15.65 -5.56 -10.03
CA GLU A 171 -15.47 -6.38 -11.24
C GLU A 171 -15.62 -7.87 -10.94
N ARG A 172 -14.93 -8.38 -9.89
CA ARG A 172 -15.02 -9.79 -9.48
C ARG A 172 -16.43 -10.21 -9.07
N LEU A 173 -17.22 -9.29 -8.51
CA LEU A 173 -18.62 -9.54 -8.14
C LEU A 173 -19.59 -9.39 -9.31
N GLN A 174 -19.18 -8.75 -10.42
CA GLN A 174 -20.02 -8.47 -11.58
C GLN A 174 -21.31 -7.71 -11.22
N GLN A 175 -21.24 -6.78 -10.26
CA GLN A 175 -22.40 -6.06 -9.71
C GLN A 175 -22.15 -4.55 -9.55
N MET A 176 -21.47 -3.93 -10.52
CA MET A 176 -21.12 -2.50 -10.48
C MET A 176 -22.34 -1.60 -10.22
N ASP A 177 -23.46 -1.87 -10.87
CA ASP A 177 -24.72 -1.11 -10.77
C ASP A 177 -25.43 -1.23 -9.41
N LYS A 178 -25.10 -2.27 -8.63
CA LYS A 178 -25.66 -2.54 -7.29
C LYS A 178 -24.64 -2.41 -6.17
N THR A 179 -23.51 -1.78 -6.45
CA THR A 179 -22.41 -1.61 -5.50
C THR A 179 -22.48 -0.26 -4.80
N PHE A 180 -22.32 -0.24 -3.47
CA PHE A 180 -22.09 0.95 -2.66
C PHE A 180 -20.80 0.84 -1.86
N VAL A 181 -20.04 1.93 -1.76
CA VAL A 181 -18.71 1.94 -1.14
C VAL A 181 -18.71 2.74 0.15
N LEU A 182 -18.18 2.15 1.22
CA LEU A 182 -17.95 2.80 2.51
C LEU A 182 -16.44 2.92 2.73
N VAL A 183 -15.93 4.14 2.80
CA VAL A 183 -14.48 4.41 2.90
C VAL A 183 -14.14 4.94 4.29
N ASP A 184 -13.10 4.40 4.94
CA ASP A 184 -12.61 4.97 6.20
C ASP A 184 -12.07 6.39 6.01
N GLY A 185 -12.41 7.27 6.94
CA GLY A 185 -11.89 8.63 7.01
C GLY A 185 -12.88 9.68 6.52
N ASN A 186 -12.37 10.76 5.93
CA ASN A 186 -13.14 11.96 5.60
C ASN A 186 -12.99 12.42 4.15
N LYS A 187 -12.39 11.60 3.29
CA LYS A 187 -12.18 11.91 1.88
C LYS A 187 -12.54 10.70 1.05
N LEU A 188 -13.24 10.95 -0.05
CA LEU A 188 -13.48 9.96 -1.09
C LEU A 188 -12.43 10.09 -2.20
N PRO A 189 -12.04 8.99 -2.84
CA PRO A 189 -11.23 9.06 -4.05
C PRO A 189 -12.01 9.77 -5.16
N THR A 190 -11.44 10.81 -5.75
CA THR A 190 -12.12 11.59 -6.81
C THR A 190 -12.30 10.80 -8.11
N THR A 191 -11.53 9.72 -8.29
CA THR A 191 -11.60 8.82 -9.45
C THR A 191 -12.53 7.63 -9.24
N LEU A 192 -13.20 7.55 -8.08
CA LEU A 192 -14.17 6.49 -7.81
C LEU A 192 -15.52 6.86 -8.42
N GLU A 193 -15.95 6.08 -9.41
CA GLU A 193 -17.22 6.31 -10.14
C GLU A 193 -18.44 5.69 -9.44
N LEU A 194 -18.21 4.77 -8.50
CA LEU A 194 -19.26 4.11 -7.72
C LEU A 194 -19.81 5.03 -6.62
N PRO A 195 -21.10 4.90 -6.27
CA PRO A 195 -21.68 5.66 -5.17
C PRO A 195 -20.99 5.29 -3.86
N ALA A 196 -20.61 6.31 -3.09
CA ALA A 196 -19.77 6.13 -1.93
C ALA A 196 -20.08 7.11 -0.78
N GLU A 197 -19.75 6.70 0.44
CA GLU A 197 -19.78 7.52 1.64
C GLU A 197 -18.45 7.36 2.41
N ALA A 198 -17.86 8.49 2.83
CA ALA A 198 -16.72 8.48 3.74
C ALA A 198 -17.21 8.44 5.19
N VAL A 199 -16.70 7.51 5.99
CA VAL A 199 -17.10 7.30 7.38
C VAL A 199 -15.91 7.56 8.30
N VAL A 200 -16.00 8.63 9.08
CA VAL A 200 -14.94 8.96 10.06
C VAL A 200 -14.89 7.90 11.15
N LYS A 201 -13.72 7.26 11.32
CA LYS A 201 -13.51 6.10 12.20
C LYS A 201 -14.41 4.93 11.81
N GLY A 202 -14.54 4.68 10.51
CA GLY A 202 -15.32 3.61 9.92
C GLY A 202 -14.83 2.24 10.38
N ASP A 203 -13.52 2.07 10.61
CA ASP A 203 -12.93 0.84 11.17
C ASP A 203 -13.52 0.44 12.54
N SER A 204 -14.05 1.40 13.29
CA SER A 204 -14.70 1.18 14.60
C SER A 204 -16.23 1.13 14.56
N LYS A 205 -16.85 1.30 13.37
CA LYS A 205 -18.30 1.49 13.21
C LYS A 205 -18.95 0.59 12.16
N VAL A 206 -18.19 0.26 11.12
CA VAL A 206 -18.66 -0.44 9.92
C VAL A 206 -17.88 -1.73 9.81
N PHE A 207 -18.58 -2.86 9.75
CA PHE A 207 -17.95 -4.17 9.78
C PHE A 207 -17.08 -4.41 8.54
N SER A 208 -17.56 -4.05 7.35
CA SER A 208 -16.81 -4.23 6.10
C SER A 208 -15.52 -3.39 6.07
N ILE A 209 -15.55 -2.16 6.61
CA ILE A 209 -14.35 -1.32 6.78
C ILE A 209 -13.39 -1.97 7.79
N ALA A 210 -13.89 -2.45 8.92
CA ALA A 210 -13.06 -3.14 9.90
C ALA A 210 -12.40 -4.41 9.32
N ALA A 211 -13.14 -5.18 8.52
CA ALA A 211 -12.60 -6.33 7.79
C ALA A 211 -11.48 -5.91 6.83
N ALA A 212 -11.69 -4.84 6.04
CA ALA A 212 -10.65 -4.27 5.18
C ALA A 212 -9.42 -3.82 5.99
N SER A 213 -9.62 -3.17 7.14
CA SER A 213 -8.55 -2.71 8.05
C SER A 213 -7.65 -3.85 8.52
N ILE A 214 -8.24 -5.00 8.86
CA ILE A 214 -7.53 -6.19 9.31
C ILE A 214 -6.66 -6.73 8.17
N ILE A 215 -7.25 -6.87 6.98
CA ILE A 215 -6.54 -7.38 5.79
C ILE A 215 -5.40 -6.43 5.42
N ALA A 216 -5.65 -5.12 5.38
CA ALA A 216 -4.64 -4.11 5.05
C ALA A 216 -3.46 -4.16 6.04
N LYS A 217 -3.77 -4.22 7.33
CA LYS A 217 -2.78 -4.20 8.40
C LYS A 217 -1.91 -5.46 8.43
N VAL A 218 -2.52 -6.65 8.37
CA VAL A 218 -1.77 -7.91 8.35
C VAL A 218 -0.94 -8.02 7.07
N THR A 219 -1.50 -7.67 5.92
CA THR A 219 -0.76 -7.69 4.65
C THR A 219 0.47 -6.78 4.72
N ARG A 220 0.28 -5.53 5.19
CA ARG A 220 1.40 -4.60 5.31
C ARG A 220 2.45 -5.08 6.30
N ASP A 221 2.05 -5.59 7.47
CA ASP A 221 3.01 -6.04 8.47
C ASP A 221 3.82 -7.26 7.98
N ARG A 222 3.19 -8.18 7.23
CA ARG A 222 3.87 -9.28 6.53
C ARG A 222 4.88 -8.75 5.50
N LEU A 223 4.53 -7.74 4.69
CA LEU A 223 5.47 -7.09 3.77
C LEU A 223 6.67 -6.44 4.50
N MET A 224 6.42 -5.77 5.63
CA MET A 224 7.51 -5.16 6.40
C MET A 224 8.46 -6.18 7.01
N ARG A 225 7.97 -7.37 7.41
CA ARG A 225 8.83 -8.49 7.83
C ARG A 225 9.67 -9.03 6.68
N GLU A 226 9.15 -9.04 5.45
CA GLU A 226 9.93 -9.44 4.28
C GLU A 226 11.01 -8.41 3.94
N TYR A 227 10.69 -7.12 4.00
CA TYR A 227 11.69 -6.06 3.84
C TYR A 227 12.76 -6.07 4.92
N ASP A 228 12.44 -6.48 6.14
CA ASP A 228 13.43 -6.64 7.21
C ASP A 228 14.51 -7.67 6.85
N LYS A 229 14.14 -8.76 6.18
CA LYS A 229 15.12 -9.75 5.70
C LYS A 229 16.06 -9.16 4.65
N GLN A 230 15.56 -8.27 3.80
CA GLN A 230 16.32 -7.61 2.74
C GLN A 230 17.18 -6.45 3.28
N TYR A 231 16.71 -5.77 4.31
CA TYR A 231 17.36 -4.63 4.93
C TYR A 231 17.46 -4.80 6.46
N PRO A 232 18.21 -5.81 6.94
CA PRO A 232 18.23 -6.21 8.36
C PRO A 232 18.77 -5.13 9.29
N GLN A 233 19.55 -4.17 8.77
CA GLN A 233 20.13 -3.09 9.55
C GLN A 233 19.11 -2.07 10.10
N TYR A 234 17.86 -2.10 9.64
CA TYR A 234 16.85 -1.11 10.05
C TYR A 234 15.85 -1.60 11.10
N GLY A 235 15.72 -2.91 11.36
CA GLY A 235 14.76 -3.44 12.35
C GLY A 235 13.27 -3.26 11.98
N LEU A 236 12.96 -3.25 10.67
CA LEU A 236 11.64 -3.07 10.09
C LEU A 236 10.61 -4.09 10.58
N ALA A 237 11.02 -5.32 10.93
CA ALA A 237 10.12 -6.33 11.46
C ALA A 237 9.51 -5.92 12.80
N GLN A 238 10.15 -5.06 13.59
CA GLN A 238 9.65 -4.61 14.89
C GLN A 238 8.71 -3.42 14.71
N HIS A 239 9.24 -2.30 14.21
CA HIS A 239 8.52 -1.04 14.13
C HIS A 239 7.81 -0.79 12.80
N LYS A 240 7.83 -1.73 11.84
CA LYS A 240 7.05 -1.67 10.59
C LYS A 240 7.26 -0.40 9.75
N GLY A 241 8.47 0.17 9.84
CA GLY A 241 8.85 1.43 9.18
C GLY A 241 8.41 2.73 9.89
N TYR A 242 7.73 2.67 11.04
CA TYR A 242 7.34 3.88 11.80
C TYR A 242 8.58 4.65 12.32
N PRO A 243 8.50 5.97 12.54
CA PRO A 243 9.61 6.82 12.97
C PRO A 243 9.97 6.63 14.46
N THR A 244 10.29 5.41 14.86
CA THR A 244 10.79 5.13 16.21
C THR A 244 12.23 5.64 16.36
N LYS A 245 12.67 5.85 17.60
CA LYS A 245 14.08 6.23 17.89
C LYS A 245 15.07 5.26 17.24
N ALA A 246 14.79 3.94 17.30
CA ALA A 246 15.61 2.91 16.69
C ALA A 246 15.67 3.04 15.16
N HIS A 247 14.53 3.29 14.51
CA HIS A 247 14.47 3.44 13.06
C HIS A 247 15.25 4.68 12.59
N VAL A 248 15.02 5.83 13.23
CA VAL A 248 15.70 7.08 12.90
C VAL A 248 17.21 6.97 13.13
N ALA A 249 17.65 6.32 14.22
CA ALA A 249 19.06 6.06 14.46
C ALA A 249 19.69 5.15 13.39
N SER A 250 18.96 4.12 12.94
CA SER A 250 19.42 3.20 11.90
C SER A 250 19.57 3.91 10.55
N ILE A 251 18.62 4.78 10.19
CA ILE A 251 18.70 5.65 9.01
C ILE A 251 19.91 6.58 9.11
N ALA A 252 20.14 7.23 10.27
CA ALA A 252 21.27 8.12 10.46
C ALA A 252 22.62 7.40 10.30
N LYS A 253 22.70 6.13 10.75
CA LYS A 253 23.90 5.31 10.67
C LYS A 253 24.16 4.71 9.28
N HIS A 254 23.11 4.25 8.60
CA HIS A 254 23.22 3.45 7.38
C HIS A 254 22.77 4.18 6.11
N GLY A 255 22.23 5.38 6.23
CA GLY A 255 21.54 6.08 5.14
C GLY A 255 20.14 5.51 4.88
N ALA A 256 19.37 6.20 4.04
CA ALA A 256 18.07 5.71 3.56
C ALA A 256 18.28 4.64 2.47
N CYS A 257 17.44 3.60 2.48
CA CYS A 257 17.38 2.57 1.42
C CYS A 257 16.18 2.76 0.48
N ALA A 258 16.07 1.92 -0.55
CA ALA A 258 15.09 2.05 -1.65
C ALA A 258 13.61 2.06 -1.23
N ILE A 259 13.27 1.55 -0.04
CA ILE A 259 11.89 1.55 0.45
C ILE A 259 11.58 2.72 1.40
N HIS A 260 12.51 3.63 1.63
CA HIS A 260 12.26 4.84 2.41
C HIS A 260 11.53 5.89 1.56
N ARG A 261 10.67 6.66 2.21
CA ARG A 261 9.89 7.74 1.61
C ARG A 261 10.67 9.03 1.77
N MET A 262 11.36 9.43 0.72
CA MET A 262 12.30 10.55 0.74
C MET A 262 11.60 11.90 0.89
N THR A 263 10.29 11.97 0.69
CA THR A 263 9.49 13.19 0.89
C THR A 263 8.99 13.39 2.33
N PHE A 264 9.16 12.39 3.21
CA PHE A 264 8.71 12.45 4.60
C PHE A 264 9.78 13.03 5.52
N ALA A 265 9.40 13.86 6.48
CA ALA A 265 10.32 14.25 7.55
C ALA A 265 10.69 13.02 8.41
N PRO A 266 11.95 12.81 8.81
CA PRO A 266 13.10 13.72 8.69
C PRO A 266 13.96 13.52 7.42
N LEU A 267 13.56 12.62 6.50
CA LEU A 267 14.30 12.31 5.28
C LEU A 267 14.22 13.40 4.21
N LYS A 268 13.13 14.18 4.23
CA LYS A 268 12.90 15.29 3.30
C LYS A 268 14.12 16.21 3.28
N PRO A 269 14.77 16.42 2.12
CA PRO A 269 15.87 17.37 2.00
C PRO A 269 15.42 18.74 2.51
N LYS A 270 16.25 19.37 3.35
CA LYS A 270 16.03 20.77 3.72
C LYS A 270 16.22 21.60 2.46
N GLU A 271 15.21 22.39 2.10
CA GLU A 271 15.37 23.40 1.05
C GLU A 271 16.49 24.35 1.49
N VAL A 272 17.55 24.45 0.69
CA VAL A 272 18.57 25.48 0.90
C VAL A 272 17.88 26.81 0.59
N PRO A 273 17.84 27.78 1.52
CA PRO A 273 17.27 29.08 1.24
C PRO A 273 17.94 29.64 -0.01
N LYS A 274 17.15 29.98 -1.04
CA LYS A 274 17.69 30.71 -2.20
C LYS A 274 18.35 31.98 -1.66
N ALA A 275 19.63 32.19 -2.00
CA ALA A 275 20.31 33.43 -1.68
C ALA A 275 19.43 34.59 -2.15
N LYS A 276 19.13 35.52 -1.24
CA LYS A 276 18.46 36.76 -1.59
C LYS A 276 19.44 37.52 -2.49
N ASN A 277 19.13 37.60 -3.79
CA ASN A 277 19.79 38.53 -4.69
C ASN A 277 19.36 39.96 -4.36
#